data_AF-A0A841XUF4-F1
#
_entry.id   AF-A0A841XUF4-F1
#
_cell.length_a   1.000
_cell.length_b   1.000
_cell.length_c   1.000
_cell.angle_alpha   90.00
_cell.angle_beta   90.00
_cell.angle_gamma   90.00
#
_symmetry.space_group_name_H-M   'P 1'
#
loop_
_entity.id
_entity.type
_entity.pdbx_description
1 polymer ?
#
loop_
_entity_poly.entity_id
_entity_poly.type
_entity_poly.pdbx_seq_one_letter_code
_entity_poly.pdbx_strand_id
1 'polypeptide(L)' 'MEKTTMTAQEVAKYLGVNRATIYRWSLYAGLPSKQVNGRVRLYNKEKVDDWVKGEENELKEGGNEA' A
#
# COMPACT_ATOMS: atom_id res chain seq x y z
N MET A 1 -21.37 -2.77 3.32
CA MET A 1 -19.94 -2.43 3.30
C MET A 1 -19.17 -3.70 3.61
N GLU A 2 -18.72 -4.40 2.57
CA GLU A 2 -18.00 -5.66 2.72
C GLU A 2 -16.61 -5.41 3.31
N LYS A 3 -16.18 -6.28 4.22
CA LYS A 3 -14.97 -6.09 5.02
C LYS A 3 -13.74 -6.56 4.24
N THR A 4 -13.33 -5.83 3.19
CA THR A 4 -12.15 -6.15 2.35
C THR A 4 -10.84 -5.73 3.01
N THR A 5 -10.60 -6.25 4.21
CA THR A 5 -9.34 -6.04 4.93
C THR A 5 -8.39 -7.18 4.62
N MET A 6 -7.16 -6.85 4.20
CA MET A 6 -6.12 -7.77 3.77
C MET A 6 -4.92 -7.69 4.73
N THR A 7 -4.21 -8.79 4.89
CA THR A 7 -2.92 -8.83 5.59
C THR A 7 -1.79 -8.36 4.67
N ALA A 8 -0.60 -8.09 5.24
CA ALA A 8 0.58 -7.70 4.45
C ALA A 8 0.94 -8.73 3.36
N GLN A 9 0.71 -10.02 3.62
CA GLN A 9 1.00 -11.09 2.66
C GLN A 9 -0.02 -11.12 1.51
N GLU A 10 -1.29 -10.85 1.80
CA GLU A 10 -2.33 -10.76 0.77
C GLU A 10 -2.15 -9.53 -0.10
N VAL A 11 -1.80 -8.37 0.48
CA VAL A 11 -1.48 -7.16 -0.30
C VAL A 11 -0.26 -7.38 -1.18
N ALA A 12 0.79 -8.03 -0.65
CA ALA A 12 1.97 -8.40 -1.42
C ALA A 12 1.61 -9.25 -2.64
N LYS A 13 0.77 -10.28 -2.43
CA LYS A 13 0.28 -11.13 -3.53
C LYS A 13 -0.60 -10.36 -4.52
N TYR A 14 -1.43 -9.44 -4.03
CA TYR A 14 -2.31 -8.62 -4.86
C TYR A 14 -1.55 -7.66 -5.77
N LEU A 15 -0.52 -6.98 -5.24
CA LEU A 15 0.30 -6.03 -5.98
C LEU A 15 1.47 -6.68 -6.74
N GLY A 16 1.68 -7.99 -6.56
CA GLY A 16 2.81 -8.71 -7.17
C GLY A 16 4.18 -8.34 -6.58
N VAL A 17 4.23 -7.87 -5.33
CA VAL A 17 5.46 -7.45 -4.65
C VAL A 17 5.79 -8.38 -3.48
N ASN A 18 6.99 -8.23 -2.91
CA ASN A 18 7.36 -8.96 -1.70
C ASN A 18 6.70 -8.35 -0.45
N ARG A 19 6.36 -9.18 0.54
CA ARG A 19 5.89 -8.76 1.87
C ARG A 19 6.83 -7.75 2.54
N ALA A 20 8.14 -7.88 2.34
CA ALA A 20 9.11 -6.91 2.85
C ALA A 20 8.89 -5.50 2.28
N THR A 21 8.51 -5.40 1.00
CA THR A 21 8.18 -4.14 0.33
C THR A 21 6.96 -3.49 0.97
N ILE A 22 5.90 -4.27 1.25
CA ILE A 22 4.70 -3.77 1.93
C ILE A 22 5.03 -3.18 3.31
N TYR A 23 5.91 -3.83 4.08
CA TYR A 23 6.37 -3.27 5.36
C TYR A 23 7.16 -1.98 5.19
N ARG A 24 8.04 -1.90 4.18
CA ARG A 24 8.76 -0.65 3.87
C ARG A 24 7.80 0.46 3.49
N TRP A 25 6.83 0.21 2.62
CA TRP A 25 5.85 1.23 2.24
C TRP A 25 4.98 1.68 3.42
N SER A 26 4.65 0.76 4.33
CA SER A 26 3.90 1.09 5.55
C SER A 26 4.68 1.96 6.55
N LEU A 27 6.01 1.97 6.46
CA LEU A 27 6.89 2.73 7.36
C LEU A 27 7.40 4.02 6.72
N TYR A 28 7.72 3.98 5.42
CA TYR A 28 8.46 5.03 4.74
C TYR A 28 7.66 5.71 3.61
N ALA A 29 6.73 5.01 2.98
CA ALA A 29 5.95 5.54 1.85
C ALA A 29 4.50 5.91 2.23
N GLY A 30 4.13 5.78 3.51
CA GLY A 30 2.81 6.15 4.01
C GLY A 30 1.66 5.22 3.56
N LEU A 31 1.94 3.98 3.17
CA LEU A 31 0.91 3.02 2.77
C LEU A 31 -0.16 2.87 3.89
N PRO A 32 -1.45 3.11 3.59
CA PRO A 32 -2.51 3.12 4.58
C PRO A 32 -2.67 1.74 5.24
N SER A 33 -2.29 1.68 6.51
CA SER A 33 -2.34 0.45 7.32
C SER A 33 -2.87 0.72 8.71
N LYS A 34 -3.62 -0.24 9.25
CA LYS A 34 -4.13 -0.23 10.62
C LYS A 34 -3.42 -1.31 11.43
N GLN A 35 -2.75 -0.91 12.49
CA GLN A 35 -2.12 -1.84 13.42
C GLN A 35 -3.17 -2.33 14.44
N VAL A 36 -3.28 -3.65 14.57
CA VAL A 36 -4.17 -4.33 15.51
C VAL A 36 -3.31 -5.10 16.51
N ASN A 37 -3.57 -4.90 17.79
CA ASN A 37 -2.87 -5.54 18.92
C ASN A 37 -1.33 -5.44 18.84
N GLY A 38 -0.80 -4.34 18.28
CA GLY A 38 0.63 -4.06 18.24
C GLY A 38 1.47 -4.94 17.31
N ARG A 39 0.92 -6.00 16.71
CA ARG A 39 1.69 -6.98 15.91
C ARG A 39 1.19 -7.15 14.49
N VAL A 40 -0.14 -7.11 14.31
CA VAL A 40 -0.76 -7.38 13.02
C VAL A 40 -1.04 -6.06 12.33
N ARG A 41 -0.59 -5.91 11.08
CA ARG A 41 -1.02 -4.82 10.22
C ARG A 41 -2.05 -5.33 9.23
N LEU A 42 -3.13 -4.58 9.16
CA LEU A 42 -4.26 -4.80 8.28
C LEU A 42 -4.37 -3.63 7.30
N TYR A 43 -4.69 -3.95 6.07
CA TYR A 43 -4.75 -3.01 4.95
C TYR A 43 -6.16 -3.07 4.37
N ASN A 44 -6.76 -1.92 4.10
CA ASN A 44 -8.04 -1.89 3.40
C ASN A 44 -7.75 -1.87 1.90
N LYS A 45 -8.37 -2.78 1.14
CA LYS A 45 -8.11 -2.92 -0.30
C LYS A 45 -8.35 -1.60 -1.06
N GLU A 46 -9.48 -0.94 -0.84
CA GLU A 46 -9.84 0.30 -1.54
C GLU A 46 -8.80 1.40 -1.29
N LYS A 47 -8.36 1.56 -0.03
CA LYS A 47 -7.31 2.53 0.30
C LYS A 47 -5.96 2.20 -0.33
N VAL A 48 -5.63 0.91 -0.46
CA VAL A 48 -4.41 0.48 -1.15
C VAL A 48 -4.51 0.79 -2.64
N ASP A 49 -5.64 0.47 -3.28
CA ASP A 49 -5.88 0.80 -4.69
C ASP A 49 -5.80 2.32 -4.94
N ASP A 50 -6.39 3.14 -4.06
CA ASP A 50 -6.34 4.59 -4.16
C ASP A 50 -4.91 5.14 -3.98
N TRP A 51 -4.14 4.58 -3.04
CA TRP A 51 -2.75 4.97 -2.83
C TRP A 51 -1.87 4.62 -4.03
N VAL A 52 -2.02 3.42 -4.61
CA VAL A 52 -1.27 3.00 -5.82
C VAL A 52 -1.60 3.90 -7.01
N LYS A 53 -2.88 4.25 -7.20
CA LYS A 53 -3.29 5.20 -8.25
C LYS A 53 -2.71 6.60 -8.03
N GLY A 54 -2.58 7.03 -6.78
CA GLY A 54 -1.95 8.29 -6.41
C GLY A 54 -0.47 8.33 -6.78
N GLU A 55 0.30 7.29 -6.43
CA GLU A 55 1.72 7.20 -6.77
C GLU A 55 1.95 7.16 -8.30
N GLU A 56 1.07 6.51 -9.06
CA GLU A 56 1.19 6.49 -10.53
C GLU A 56 1.05 7.90 -11.15
N ASN A 57 0.35 8.81 -10.46
CA ASN A 57 0.20 10.18 -10.88
C ASN A 57 1.45 11.02 -10.55
N GLU A 58 2.05 10.81 -9.37
CA GLU A 58 3.30 11.48 -8.97
C GLU A 58 4.50 11.06 -9.84
N LEU A 59 4.56 9.80 -10.28
CA LEU A 59 5.61 9.32 -11.19
C LEU A 59 5.53 9.94 -12.60
N LYS A 60 4.38 10.48 -13.01
CA LYS A 60 4.19 11.12 -14.32
C LYS A 60 4.54 12.60 -14.33
N GLU A 61 4.66 13.25 -13.16
CA GLU A 61 4.99 14.68 -13.06
C GLU A 61 6.50 14.97 -12.88
N GLY A 62 7.34 13.95 -12.66
CA GLY A 62 8.80 14.11 -12.50
C GLY A 62 9.61 14.07 -13.81
N GLY A 63 8.95 14.09 -14.97
CA GLY A 63 9.55 13.84 -16.29
C GLY A 63 9.50 15.03 -17.24
N ASN A 64 9.77 16.25 -16.79
CA ASN A 64 10.10 17.37 -17.68
C ASN A 64 10.81 18.50 -16.93
N GLU A 65 12.10 18.67 -17.17
CA GLU A 65 12.61 19.90 -17.78
C GLU A 65 14.06 19.68 -18.23
N ALA A 66 14.32 20.13 -19.45
CA ALA A 66 15.56 20.06 -20.20
C ALA A 66 16.60 21.09 -19.73
#